data_AF-A0A6J2TSA0-F1
#
_entry.id   AF-A0A6J2TSA0-F1
#
_cell.length_a   1.000
_cell.length_b   1.000
_cell.length_c   1.000
_cell.angle_alpha   90.00
_cell.angle_beta   90.00
_cell.angle_gamma   90.00
#
_symmetry.space_group_name_H-M   'P 1'
#
loop_
_entity.id
_entity.type
_entity.pdbx_description
1 polymer ?
#
loop_
_entity_poly.entity_id
_entity_poly.type
_entity_poly.pdbx_seq_one_letter_code
_entity_poly.pdbx_strand_id
1 'polypeptide(L)'
;MSDDPDYEGPPTTRRNLRQRPQRKTGETHDDGMEEKTKRKVKRKGYYYGKATAYDDCGNIRHNGLDVCDCMNANCVGCWNECPNCGSTRCGPHCRVNRKFYYDSIIHDGKDLVITNKQFPK
;
A
#
# COMPACT_ATOMS: atom_id res chain seq x y z
N MET A 1 26.38 -34.51 5.21
CA MET A 1 25.39 -33.50 5.67
C MET A 1 24.06 -34.07 5.27
N SER A 2 23.25 -34.43 6.25
CA SER A 2 22.07 -35.29 6.09
C SER A 2 20.96 -34.56 5.33
N ASP A 3 20.50 -35.15 4.22
CA ASP A 3 19.29 -34.73 3.54
C ASP A 3 18.09 -35.31 4.32
N ASP A 4 17.48 -34.49 5.19
CA ASP A 4 16.22 -34.84 5.86
C ASP A 4 15.06 -34.77 4.84
N PRO A 5 14.39 -35.89 4.52
CA PRO A 5 13.36 -35.95 3.48
C PRO A 5 12.01 -35.33 3.88
N ASP A 6 11.86 -34.83 5.11
CA ASP A 6 10.59 -34.35 5.68
C ASP A 6 10.49 -32.81 5.82
N TYR A 7 11.35 -32.02 5.16
CA TYR A 7 11.22 -30.55 5.15
C TYR A 7 10.06 -30.09 4.25
N GLU A 8 8.84 -30.24 4.75
CA GLU A 8 7.64 -29.59 4.22
C GLU A 8 7.78 -28.07 4.40
N GLY A 9 8.08 -27.36 3.31
CA GLY A 9 8.28 -25.92 3.29
C GLY A 9 7.09 -25.11 3.84
N PRO A 10 7.27 -23.81 4.16
CA PRO A 10 6.24 -23.02 4.79
C PRO A 10 4.96 -22.97 3.93
N PRO A 11 3.77 -23.10 4.53
CA PRO A 11 2.51 -23.21 3.79
C PRO A 11 2.28 -21.95 2.96
N THR A 12 2.27 -22.10 1.64
CA THR A 12 1.99 -21.01 0.68
C THR A 12 0.50 -20.68 0.71
N THR A 13 0.04 -20.08 1.80
CA THR A 13 -1.34 -19.58 1.90
C THR A 13 -1.42 -18.32 1.04
N ARG A 14 -1.69 -18.48 -0.26
CA ARG A 14 -1.97 -17.36 -1.18
C ARG A 14 -3.26 -16.67 -0.72
N ARG A 15 -3.15 -15.75 0.25
CA ARG A 15 -4.27 -14.93 0.69
C ARG A 15 -4.42 -13.75 -0.26
N ASN A 16 -5.60 -13.68 -0.86
CA ASN A 16 -5.94 -12.73 -1.91
C ASN A 16 -5.89 -11.29 -1.38
N LEU A 17 -4.86 -10.55 -1.80
CA LEU A 17 -4.81 -9.10 -1.62
C LEU A 17 -6.03 -8.50 -2.33
N ARG A 18 -6.77 -7.58 -1.66
CA ARG A 18 -7.87 -6.86 -2.30
C ARG A 18 -7.31 -6.06 -3.48
N GLN A 19 -7.52 -6.56 -4.69
CA GLN A 19 -7.09 -5.87 -5.90
C GLN A 19 -7.96 -4.63 -6.10
N ARG A 20 -7.32 -3.48 -6.29
CA ARG A 20 -7.99 -2.26 -6.70
C ARG A 20 -8.40 -2.40 -8.17
N PRO A 21 -9.68 -2.22 -8.53
CA PRO A 21 -10.07 -2.15 -9.94
C PRO A 21 -9.30 -1.00 -10.62
N GLN A 22 -8.61 -1.30 -11.71
CA GLN A 22 -7.95 -0.26 -12.49
C GLN A 22 -8.99 0.70 -13.05
N ARG A 23 -8.83 2.00 -12.79
CA ARG A 23 -9.65 3.04 -13.43
C ARG A 23 -9.19 3.15 -14.87
N LYS A 24 -10.04 2.74 -15.83
CA LYS A 24 -9.91 3.12 -17.24
C LYS A 24 -10.03 4.64 -17.33
N THR A 25 -9.02 5.31 -17.87
CA THR A 25 -9.15 6.67 -18.42
C THR A 25 -10.01 6.56 -19.68
N GLY A 26 -11.22 7.10 -19.63
CA GLY A 26 -12.20 7.08 -20.71
C GLY A 26 -13.04 8.35 -20.66
N GLU A 27 -13.30 8.89 -21.84
CA GLU A 27 -13.77 10.24 -22.14
C GLU A 27 -15.11 10.62 -21.51
N THR A 28 -15.29 11.93 -21.32
CA THR A 28 -16.52 12.57 -20.86
C THR A 28 -17.67 12.30 -21.82
N HIS A 29 -18.82 11.86 -21.30
CA HIS A 29 -20.15 12.19 -21.85
C HIS A 29 -21.12 12.33 -20.67
N ASP A 30 -21.86 13.44 -20.72
CA ASP A 30 -22.91 13.87 -19.79
C ASP A 30 -24.23 13.21 -20.17
N ASP A 31 -25.00 12.75 -19.18
CA ASP A 31 -26.47 12.70 -19.19
C ASP A 31 -26.95 12.32 -17.78
N GLY A 32 -27.89 13.10 -17.24
CA GLY A 32 -28.21 13.16 -15.81
C GLY A 32 -29.34 12.26 -15.29
N MET A 33 -29.79 12.66 -14.09
CA MET A 33 -31.10 12.44 -13.44
C MET A 33 -31.21 11.42 -12.28
N GLU A 34 -31.32 12.00 -11.08
CA GLU A 34 -32.27 11.72 -9.97
C GLU A 34 -32.14 10.50 -9.04
N GLU A 35 -31.58 10.81 -7.86
CA GLU A 35 -32.12 10.69 -6.49
C GLU A 35 -32.65 9.36 -5.87
N LYS A 36 -32.26 9.22 -4.59
CA LYS A 36 -32.83 8.41 -3.49
C LYS A 36 -32.35 6.97 -3.40
N THR A 37 -31.41 6.74 -2.49
CA THR A 37 -31.74 5.99 -1.25
C THR A 37 -30.81 6.37 -0.10
N LYS A 38 -31.44 6.81 1.00
CA LYS A 38 -30.82 7.06 2.30
C LYS A 38 -30.50 5.73 2.97
N ARG A 39 -29.23 5.34 2.99
CA ARG A 39 -28.67 4.51 4.09
C ARG A 39 -27.32 5.09 4.47
N LYS A 40 -27.34 6.11 5.34
CA LYS A 40 -26.16 6.49 6.13
C LYS A 40 -25.86 5.34 7.08
N VAL A 41 -25.27 4.27 6.55
CA VAL A 41 -24.37 3.44 7.35
C VAL A 41 -23.33 4.43 7.83
N LYS A 42 -23.38 4.81 9.11
CA LYS A 42 -22.24 5.43 9.79
C LYS A 42 -21.13 4.39 9.73
N ARG A 43 -20.49 4.27 8.56
CA ARG A 43 -19.24 3.54 8.41
C ARG A 43 -18.36 4.19 9.46
N LYS A 44 -17.92 3.38 10.42
CA LYS A 44 -16.86 3.71 11.38
C LYS A 44 -15.56 3.89 10.58
N GLY A 45 -15.55 4.88 9.68
CA GLY A 45 -14.53 5.20 8.69
C GLY A 45 -13.88 6.53 9.01
N TYR A 46 -13.88 6.91 10.29
CA TYR A 46 -13.41 8.19 10.79
C TYR A 46 -12.03 8.05 11.45
N TYR A 47 -11.13 7.33 10.79
CA TYR A 47 -9.69 7.34 11.06
C TYR A 47 -8.84 7.33 9.78
N TYR A 48 -9.41 6.89 8.64
CA TYR A 48 -8.80 7.01 7.31
C TYR A 48 -9.05 8.39 6.71
N GLY A 49 -8.51 9.41 7.36
CA GLY A 49 -8.64 10.79 6.91
C GLY A 49 -7.97 11.00 5.56
N LYS A 50 -8.53 11.91 4.77
CA LYS A 50 -7.90 12.55 3.59
C LYS A 50 -6.47 13.09 3.84
N ALA A 51 -6.00 13.07 5.08
CA ALA A 51 -4.69 13.51 5.54
C ALA A 51 -3.61 12.40 5.56
N THR A 52 -3.94 11.16 5.21
CA THR A 52 -2.94 10.07 5.14
C THR A 52 -2.29 10.01 3.76
N ALA A 53 -1.00 9.68 3.72
CA ALA A 53 -0.25 9.53 2.47
C ALA A 53 -0.70 8.31 1.64
N TYR A 54 -1.28 7.30 2.31
CA TYR A 54 -1.66 6.02 1.71
C TYR A 54 -3.17 5.77 1.82
N ASP A 55 -3.71 4.99 0.88
CA ASP A 55 -5.08 4.50 0.91
C ASP A 55 -5.23 3.22 1.76
N ASP A 56 -6.46 2.72 1.87
CA ASP A 56 -6.80 1.56 2.70
C ASP A 56 -6.15 0.25 2.18
N CYS A 57 -5.59 0.26 0.97
CA CYS A 57 -4.84 -0.86 0.37
C CYS A 57 -3.32 -0.68 0.50
N GLY A 58 -2.85 0.46 1.02
CA GLY A 58 -1.44 0.80 1.15
C GLY A 58 -0.85 1.47 -0.09
N ASN A 59 -1.66 1.88 -1.06
CA ASN A 59 -1.17 2.61 -2.23
C ASN A 59 -1.06 4.10 -1.93
N ILE A 60 -0.14 4.79 -2.60
CA ILE A 60 0.03 6.24 -2.47
C ILE A 60 -1.24 6.93 -2.96
N ARG A 61 -1.83 7.82 -2.15
CA ARG A 61 -3.11 8.47 -2.53
C ARG A 61 -2.99 9.40 -3.74
N HIS A 62 -1.84 10.07 -3.87
CA HIS A 62 -1.61 11.09 -4.88
C HIS A 62 -1.62 10.51 -6.31
N ASN A 63 -0.93 9.39 -6.54
CA ASN A 63 -0.77 8.77 -7.86
C ASN A 63 -1.34 7.34 -7.96
N GLY A 64 -1.78 6.75 -6.85
CA GLY A 64 -2.35 5.39 -6.80
C GLY A 64 -1.33 4.26 -6.89
N LEU A 65 -0.03 4.54 -6.86
CA LEU A 65 1.02 3.54 -7.03
C LEU A 65 1.29 2.77 -5.72
N ASP A 66 1.61 1.48 -5.85
CA ASP A 66 2.08 0.64 -4.73
C ASP A 66 3.59 0.50 -4.74
N VAL A 67 4.29 1.55 -4.29
CA VAL A 67 5.75 1.54 -4.16
C VAL A 67 6.11 1.28 -2.70
N CYS A 68 7.02 0.33 -2.44
CA CYS A 68 7.52 0.03 -1.10
C CYS A 68 8.36 1.19 -0.56
N ASP A 69 8.49 1.29 0.77
CA ASP A 69 9.25 2.35 1.44
C ASP A 69 10.75 2.36 1.11
N CYS A 70 11.28 1.25 0.59
CA CYS A 70 12.63 1.15 0.05
C CYS A 70 12.79 1.84 -1.33
N MET A 71 11.76 2.50 -1.84
CA MET A 71 11.74 3.25 -3.11
C MET A 71 12.00 2.39 -4.37
N ASN A 72 11.93 1.06 -4.25
CA ASN A 72 12.02 0.13 -5.37
C ASN A 72 10.61 -0.31 -5.81
N ALA A 73 10.26 -0.02 -7.07
CA ALA A 73 8.97 -0.36 -7.67
C ALA A 73 8.76 -1.88 -7.83
N ASN A 74 9.84 -2.65 -7.98
CA ASN A 74 9.80 -4.11 -8.13
C ASN A 74 9.91 -4.84 -6.78
N CYS A 75 9.79 -4.12 -5.67
CA CYS A 75 9.89 -4.73 -4.34
C CYS A 75 8.69 -5.62 -4.02
N VAL A 76 8.98 -6.90 -3.73
CA VAL A 76 8.00 -7.87 -3.23
C VAL A 76 7.58 -7.61 -1.78
N GLY A 77 8.39 -6.84 -1.05
CA GLY A 77 8.25 -6.54 0.38
C GLY A 77 9.61 -6.61 1.07
N CYS A 78 9.95 -5.58 1.85
CA CYS A 78 11.20 -5.56 2.64
C CYS A 78 11.00 -6.05 4.08
N TRP A 79 9.76 -6.26 4.49
CA TRP A 79 9.38 -6.52 5.87
C TRP A 79 8.52 -7.78 5.95
N ASN A 80 8.44 -8.34 7.16
CA ASN A 80 7.51 -9.41 7.45
C ASN A 80 6.06 -8.93 7.30
N GLU A 81 5.13 -9.89 7.22
CA GLU A 81 3.70 -9.60 7.10
C GLU A 81 3.22 -8.66 8.21
N CYS A 82 2.63 -7.53 7.82
CA CYS A 82 2.10 -6.58 8.78
C CYS A 82 0.92 -7.19 9.55
N PRO A 83 0.92 -7.19 10.90
CA PRO A 83 -0.20 -7.73 11.67
C PRO A 83 -1.51 -6.92 11.50
N ASN A 84 -1.43 -5.68 11.01
CA ASN A 84 -2.59 -4.80 10.82
C ASN A 84 -3.29 -4.98 9.47
N CYS A 85 -2.52 -5.16 8.39
CA CYS A 85 -3.07 -5.18 7.02
C CYS A 85 -2.58 -6.35 6.16
N GLY A 86 -1.70 -7.21 6.68
CA GLY A 86 -1.14 -8.37 5.98
C GLY A 86 -0.08 -8.06 4.91
N SER A 87 0.26 -6.79 4.68
CA SER A 87 1.26 -6.41 3.68
C SER A 87 2.69 -6.61 4.18
N THR A 88 3.57 -7.14 3.34
CA THR A 88 5.03 -7.23 3.54
C THR A 88 5.79 -5.95 3.16
N ARG A 89 5.06 -4.91 2.72
CA ARG A 89 5.61 -3.59 2.37
C ARG A 89 5.47 -2.57 3.50
N CYS A 90 4.86 -2.95 4.62
CA CYS A 90 4.80 -2.07 5.77
C CYS A 90 6.13 -2.05 6.48
N GLY A 91 6.69 -0.85 6.68
CA GLY A 91 7.83 -0.67 7.56
C GLY A 91 7.48 -0.88 9.05
N PRO A 92 8.22 -0.23 9.96
CA PRO A 92 7.94 -0.28 11.40
C PRO A 92 6.53 0.16 11.76
N HIS A 93 5.97 1.07 10.95
CA HIS A 93 4.58 1.51 11.05
C HIS A 93 3.79 1.08 9.81
N CYS A 94 2.59 0.53 10.04
CA CYS A 94 1.66 0.13 8.99
C CYS A 94 1.41 1.28 8.01
N ARG A 95 1.63 1.04 6.70
CA ARG A 95 1.44 2.03 5.64
C ARG A 95 0.02 2.60 5.62
N VAL A 96 -0.97 1.73 5.83
CA VAL A 96 -2.40 2.08 5.80
C VAL A 96 -2.81 2.96 6.99
N ASN A 97 -2.09 2.89 8.12
CA ASN A 97 -2.49 3.55 9.37
C ASN A 97 -1.62 4.75 9.75
N ARG A 98 -0.56 5.05 8.98
CA ARG A 98 0.38 6.14 9.29
C ARG A 98 0.08 7.40 8.48
N LYS A 99 0.50 8.55 9.03
CA LYS A 99 0.30 9.87 8.41
C LYS A 99 1.54 10.41 7.69
N PHE A 100 2.66 9.69 7.75
CA PHE A 100 3.92 10.10 7.15
C PHE A 100 4.34 9.17 6.01
N TYR A 101 5.27 9.65 5.19
CA TYR A 101 6.01 8.89 4.20
C TYR A 101 7.51 9.17 4.37
N TYR A 102 8.35 8.29 3.83
CA TYR A 102 9.80 8.52 3.81
C TYR A 102 10.15 9.43 2.64
N ASP A 103 10.82 10.55 2.92
CA ASP A 103 11.26 11.50 1.89
C ASP A 103 12.56 11.05 1.21
N SER A 104 13.52 10.55 1.98
CA SER A 104 14.78 10.02 1.45
C SER A 104 15.35 8.89 2.32
N ILE A 105 16.23 8.09 1.72
CA ILE A 105 17.04 7.05 2.37
C ILE A 105 18.50 7.49 2.22
N ILE A 106 19.19 7.60 3.34
CA ILE A 106 20.62 7.90 3.40
C ILE A 106 21.31 6.61 3.85
N HIS A 107 22.32 6.17 3.11
CA HIS A 107 23.08 4.98 3.44
C HIS A 107 24.29 5.33 4.30
N ASP A 108 24.40 4.71 5.48
CA ASP A 108 25.56 4.92 6.35
C ASP A 108 26.85 4.50 5.64
N GLY A 109 27.85 5.39 5.64
CA GLY A 109 29.18 5.13 5.07
C GLY A 109 29.26 5.23 3.54
N LYS A 110 28.20 5.68 2.85
CA LYS A 110 28.24 6.02 1.42
C LYS A 110 27.55 7.35 1.20
N ASP A 111 28.08 8.20 0.32
CA ASP A 111 27.41 9.43 -0.14
C ASP A 111 26.26 9.09 -1.13
N LEU A 112 25.44 8.10 -0.79
CA LEU A 112 24.31 7.63 -1.56
C LEU A 112 23.02 8.06 -0.87
N VAL A 113 22.28 8.94 -1.55
CA VAL A 113 20.97 9.42 -1.12
C VAL A 113 19.94 9.00 -2.16
N ILE A 114 18.94 8.23 -1.73
CA ILE A 114 17.80 7.85 -2.57
C ILE A 114 16.62 8.73 -2.14
N THR A 115 16.11 9.55 -3.06
CA THR A 115 14.97 10.45 -2.79
C THR A 115 13.67 9.87 -3.32
N ASN A 116 12.58 10.08 -2.58
CA ASN A 116 11.27 9.62 -2.94
C ASN A 116 10.71 10.43 -4.12
N LYS A 117 10.60 9.78 -5.28
CA LYS A 117 10.06 10.41 -6.50
C LYS A 117 8.53 10.38 -6.57
N GLN A 118 7.86 9.73 -5.62
CA GLN A 118 6.43 9.45 -5.68
C GLN A 118 5.58 10.47 -4.94
N PHE A 119 6.18 11.23 -4.03
CA PHE A 119 5.53 12.29 -3.29
C PHE A 119 6.03 13.65 -3.79
N PRO A 120 5.12 14.62 -4.01
CA PRO A 120 5.52 15.97 -4.35
C PRO A 120 6.27 16.62 -3.18
N LYS A 121 7.25 17.48 -3.50
CA LYS A 121 7.98 18.32 -2.54
C LYS A 121 7.23 19.60 -2.24
#